data_AF-A0A150QXF0-F1
#
_entry.id   AF-A0A150QXF0-F1
#
_cell.length_a   1.000
_cell.length_b   1.000
_cell.length_c   1.000
_cell.angle_alpha   90.00
_cell.angle_beta   90.00
_cell.angle_gamma   90.00
#
_symmetry.space_group_name_H-M   'P 1'
#
loop_
_entity.id
_entity.type
_entity.pdbx_description
1 polymer ?
#
loop_
_entity_poly.entity_id
_entity_poly.type
_entity_poly.pdbx_seq_one_letter_code
_entity_poly.pdbx_strand_id
1 'polypeptide(L)'
;LALALGVPACSGIDAGVEYPSDLPDPKRFLLTPENGPDPSLTLGGFKVGPEACKDVDTHPVTQKLSPEDLSRFLSAQGAGSIAPKQARSNLYWFDFPASDKSFVRLRLAVLEDSKHATQDLHDAVLQHGPGWWGVRRSNLAVLAPKASLREAMAFAIKYKLVCWGVFTYAGNDDAYVVPGPYAEL
;
A
#
# COMPACT_ATOMS: atom_id res chain seq x y z
N LEU A 1 24.32 -36.48 17.71
CA LEU A 1 23.31 -35.43 18.01
C LEU A 1 23.81 -34.12 17.41
N ALA A 2 23.20 -33.64 16.34
CA ALA A 2 23.47 -32.30 15.82
C ALA A 2 22.27 -31.41 16.16
N LEU A 3 22.51 -30.36 16.95
CA LEU A 3 21.54 -29.35 17.37
C LEU A 3 21.14 -28.50 16.15
N ALA A 4 19.89 -28.64 15.71
CA ALA A 4 19.27 -27.68 14.81
C ALA A 4 18.93 -26.42 15.63
N LEU A 5 19.79 -25.41 15.54
CA LEU A 5 19.49 -24.07 16.03
C LEU A 5 18.42 -23.47 15.10
N GLY A 6 17.21 -23.35 15.64
CA GLY A 6 16.12 -22.62 14.99
C GLY A 6 16.53 -21.16 14.79
N VAL A 7 16.76 -20.78 13.54
CA VAL A 7 16.83 -19.38 13.15
C VAL A 7 15.41 -18.83 13.22
N PRO A 8 15.14 -17.72 13.93
CA PRO A 8 13.85 -17.06 13.80
C PRO A 8 13.79 -16.56 12.36
N ALA A 9 12.89 -17.13 11.55
CA ALA A 9 12.64 -16.63 10.21
C ALA A 9 12.26 -15.15 10.35
N CYS A 10 13.15 -14.24 9.91
CA CYS A 10 12.81 -12.86 9.70
C CYS A 10 11.61 -12.86 8.76
N SER A 11 10.43 -12.61 9.30
CA SER A 11 9.18 -12.61 8.56
C SER A 11 9.11 -11.35 7.70
N GLY A 12 10.01 -11.27 6.74
CA GLY A 12 10.08 -10.24 5.73
C GLY A 12 9.05 -10.49 4.63
N ILE A 13 8.78 -9.43 3.89
CA ILE A 13 8.00 -9.45 2.67
C ILE A 13 8.99 -9.56 1.50
N ASP A 14 8.71 -10.42 0.53
CA ASP A 14 9.64 -10.72 -0.55
C ASP A 14 9.77 -9.53 -1.52
N ALA A 15 10.99 -9.21 -1.94
CA ALA A 15 11.26 -8.10 -2.85
C ALA A 15 11.13 -8.46 -4.34
N GLY A 16 11.08 -9.74 -4.68
CA GLY A 16 11.07 -10.27 -6.05
C GLY A 16 9.73 -10.87 -6.43
N VAL A 17 8.64 -10.18 -6.12
CA VAL A 17 7.28 -10.65 -6.40
C VAL A 17 6.82 -10.10 -7.75
N GLU A 18 6.26 -10.97 -8.59
CA GLU A 18 5.60 -10.54 -9.82
C GLU A 18 4.22 -9.98 -9.49
N TYR A 19 3.96 -8.75 -9.96
CA TYR A 19 2.65 -8.13 -9.84
C TYR A 19 1.71 -8.70 -10.90
N PRO A 20 0.38 -8.72 -10.65
CA PRO A 20 -0.59 -9.24 -11.62
C PRO A 20 -0.45 -8.55 -12.98
N SER A 21 -0.61 -9.30 -14.08
CA SER A 21 -0.51 -8.75 -15.43
C SER A 21 -1.76 -7.97 -15.87
N ASP A 22 -2.85 -8.04 -15.11
CA ASP A 22 -4.16 -7.45 -15.41
C ASP A 22 -4.36 -6.07 -14.74
N LEU A 23 -3.26 -5.36 -14.44
CA LEU A 23 -3.32 -4.04 -13.84
C LEU A 23 -3.80 -2.97 -14.84
N PRO A 24 -4.64 -2.01 -14.41
CA PRO A 24 -5.12 -0.93 -15.28
C PRO A 24 -3.98 0.02 -15.65
N ASP A 25 -4.11 0.76 -16.77
CA ASP A 25 -3.21 1.90 -17.02
C ASP A 25 -3.49 3.00 -15.98
N PRO A 26 -2.53 3.31 -15.07
CA PRO A 26 -2.78 4.24 -14.00
C PRO A 26 -3.02 5.67 -14.52
N LYS A 27 -2.47 6.05 -15.68
CA LYS A 27 -2.51 7.43 -16.20
C LYS A 27 -3.91 8.01 -16.29
N ARG A 28 -4.92 7.20 -16.62
CA ARG A 28 -6.32 7.62 -16.71
C ARG A 28 -6.86 8.18 -15.39
N PHE A 29 -6.29 7.76 -14.26
CA PHE A 29 -6.72 8.12 -12.93
C PHE A 29 -5.84 9.19 -12.27
N LEU A 30 -4.90 9.74 -13.03
CA LEU A 30 -3.92 10.70 -12.55
C LEU A 30 -4.12 12.05 -13.24
N LEU A 31 -3.71 13.11 -12.56
CA LEU A 31 -3.69 14.48 -13.08
C LEU A 31 -2.30 15.07 -12.88
N THR A 32 -1.94 16.10 -13.64
CA THR A 32 -0.78 16.93 -13.28
C THR A 32 -1.03 17.60 -11.91
N PRO A 33 0.02 18.07 -11.21
CA PRO A 33 -0.15 18.82 -9.97
C PRO A 33 -1.13 20.01 -10.11
N GLU A 34 -1.17 20.64 -11.28
CA GLU A 34 -2.01 21.79 -11.65
C GLU A 34 -3.44 21.41 -12.10
N ASN A 35 -3.81 20.12 -12.02
CA ASN A 35 -5.08 19.56 -12.54
C ASN A 35 -5.18 19.44 -14.07
N GLY A 36 -4.05 19.37 -14.78
CA GLY A 36 -4.02 19.15 -16.22
C GLY A 36 -4.15 17.68 -16.63
N PRO A 37 -4.49 17.41 -17.91
CA PRO A 37 -4.39 16.08 -18.51
C PRO A 37 -2.91 15.68 -18.73
N ASP A 38 -2.68 14.41 -19.10
CA ASP A 38 -1.36 13.86 -19.47
C ASP A 38 -0.23 13.99 -18.41
N PRO A 39 -0.43 13.45 -17.20
CA PRO A 39 0.59 13.49 -16.16
C PRO A 39 1.85 12.69 -16.54
N SER A 40 2.99 13.18 -16.05
CA SER A 40 4.24 12.41 -16.03
C SER A 40 4.21 11.43 -14.86
N LEU A 41 4.40 10.13 -15.14
CA LEU A 41 4.57 9.09 -14.12
C LEU A 41 6.00 9.12 -13.57
N THR A 42 6.37 10.26 -13.01
CA THR A 42 7.63 10.52 -12.30
C THR A 42 7.30 11.05 -10.92
N LEU A 43 8.24 10.92 -9.99
CA LEU A 43 8.07 11.41 -8.62
C LEU A 43 7.79 12.93 -8.64
N GLY A 44 6.72 13.36 -7.97
CA GLY A 44 6.25 14.75 -7.98
C GLY A 44 5.54 15.22 -9.25
N GLY A 45 5.49 14.40 -10.32
CA GLY A 45 4.92 14.78 -11.62
C GLY A 45 3.41 14.57 -11.76
N PHE A 46 2.74 14.10 -10.70
CA PHE A 46 1.32 13.76 -10.75
C PHE A 46 0.66 13.79 -9.36
N LYS A 47 -0.67 13.78 -9.38
CA LYS A 47 -1.53 13.50 -8.22
C LYS A 47 -2.67 12.55 -8.62
N VAL A 48 -3.29 11.92 -7.64
CA VAL A 48 -4.45 11.06 -7.87
C VAL A 48 -5.68 11.91 -8.18
N GLY A 49 -6.30 11.66 -9.32
CA GLY A 49 -7.52 12.33 -9.74
C GLY A 49 -8.76 11.82 -8.98
N PRO A 50 -9.83 12.62 -8.89
CA PRO A 50 -11.04 12.25 -8.15
C PRO A 50 -11.76 11.03 -8.73
N GLU A 51 -11.63 10.75 -10.03
CA GLU A 51 -12.21 9.55 -10.67
C GLU A 51 -11.70 8.26 -10.03
N ALA A 52 -10.44 8.23 -9.56
CA ALA A 52 -9.84 7.07 -8.90
C ALA A 52 -10.58 6.67 -7.61
N CYS A 53 -11.15 7.66 -6.92
CA CYS A 53 -11.75 7.52 -5.60
C CYS A 53 -13.26 7.70 -5.62
N LYS A 54 -13.88 7.57 -6.80
CA LYS A 54 -15.33 7.55 -6.94
C LYS A 54 -15.92 6.46 -6.03
N ASP A 55 -16.96 6.83 -5.31
CA ASP A 55 -17.71 5.97 -4.39
C ASP A 55 -16.88 5.45 -3.19
N VAL A 56 -15.77 6.13 -2.85
CA VAL A 56 -14.95 5.85 -1.65
C VAL A 56 -15.11 6.97 -0.64
N ASP A 57 -15.29 6.60 0.63
CA ASP A 57 -15.22 7.55 1.74
C ASP A 57 -13.75 7.92 2.05
N THR A 58 -13.37 9.13 1.65
CA THR A 58 -12.03 9.70 1.83
C THR A 58 -11.94 10.64 3.04
N HIS A 59 -12.95 10.70 3.91
CA HIS A 59 -12.88 11.56 5.09
C HIS A 59 -11.81 11.08 6.08
N PRO A 60 -11.14 12.00 6.79
CA PRO A 60 -10.19 11.66 7.84
C PRO A 60 -10.83 10.75 8.89
N VAL A 61 -10.07 9.78 9.38
CA VAL A 61 -10.51 8.84 10.41
C VAL A 61 -9.80 9.15 11.71
N THR A 62 -10.56 9.44 12.76
CA THR A 62 -10.01 9.77 14.09
C THR A 62 -9.97 8.57 15.04
N GLN A 63 -10.68 7.49 14.71
CA GLN A 63 -10.70 6.26 15.49
C GLN A 63 -9.58 5.29 15.09
N LYS A 64 -9.20 4.40 16.01
CA LYS A 64 -8.32 3.27 15.68
C LYS A 64 -9.06 2.28 14.78
N LEU A 65 -8.34 1.75 13.81
CA LEU A 65 -8.79 0.75 12.87
C LEU A 65 -8.17 -0.61 13.19
N SER A 66 -8.86 -1.66 12.78
CA SER A 66 -8.40 -3.05 12.84
C SER A 66 -8.10 -3.62 11.45
N PRO A 67 -7.42 -4.77 11.35
CA PRO A 67 -7.21 -5.44 10.06
C PRO A 67 -8.50 -5.72 9.28
N GLU A 68 -9.60 -5.97 10.00
CA GLU A 68 -10.92 -6.22 9.41
C GLU A 68 -11.46 -4.99 8.67
N ASP A 69 -11.08 -3.77 9.06
CA ASP A 69 -11.51 -2.54 8.37
C ASP A 69 -10.89 -2.45 6.97
N LEU A 70 -9.62 -2.86 6.80
CA LEU A 70 -9.00 -2.97 5.48
C LEU A 70 -9.70 -4.06 4.64
N SER A 71 -10.03 -5.20 5.26
CA SER A 71 -10.73 -6.30 4.58
C SER A 71 -12.13 -5.87 4.10
N ARG A 72 -12.87 -5.15 4.95
CA ARG A 72 -14.18 -4.59 4.62
C ARG A 72 -14.09 -3.59 3.47
N PHE A 73 -13.09 -2.70 3.52
CA PHE A 73 -12.82 -1.76 2.43
C PHE A 73 -12.55 -2.48 1.10
N LEU A 74 -11.62 -3.45 1.09
CA LEU A 74 -11.26 -4.21 -0.11
C LEU A 74 -12.45 -4.96 -0.70
N SER A 75 -13.26 -5.60 0.16
CA SER A 75 -14.50 -6.27 -0.25
C SER A 75 -15.49 -5.31 -0.91
N ALA A 76 -15.67 -4.10 -0.34
CA ALA A 76 -16.53 -3.06 -0.92
C ALA A 76 -16.04 -2.56 -2.28
N GLN A 77 -14.75 -2.70 -2.58
CA GLN A 77 -14.18 -2.37 -3.91
C GLN A 77 -14.22 -3.54 -4.89
N GLY A 78 -14.82 -4.67 -4.53
CA GLY A 78 -14.92 -5.85 -5.40
C GLY A 78 -13.64 -6.69 -5.45
N ALA A 79 -12.71 -6.52 -4.51
CA ALA A 79 -11.48 -7.31 -4.43
C ALA A 79 -11.70 -8.78 -4.01
N GLY A 80 -12.95 -9.16 -3.70
CA GLY A 80 -13.30 -10.46 -3.16
C GLY A 80 -12.93 -10.60 -1.68
N SER A 81 -12.77 -11.84 -1.22
CA SER A 81 -12.49 -12.16 0.18
C SER A 81 -10.98 -12.15 0.44
N ILE A 82 -10.41 -10.96 0.59
CA ILE A 82 -9.03 -10.79 1.07
C ILE A 82 -9.08 -10.64 2.60
N ALA A 83 -8.68 -11.69 3.30
CA ALA A 83 -8.73 -11.77 4.76
C ALA A 83 -7.34 -11.56 5.39
N PRO A 84 -7.28 -10.98 6.60
CA PRO A 84 -6.02 -10.79 7.31
C PRO A 84 -5.51 -12.13 7.85
N LYS A 85 -4.23 -12.42 7.64
CA LYS A 85 -3.55 -13.58 8.23
C LYS A 85 -2.56 -13.08 9.28
N GLN A 86 -2.84 -13.31 10.56
CA GLN A 86 -1.94 -12.87 11.62
C GLN A 86 -0.58 -13.56 11.48
N ALA A 87 0.48 -12.77 11.41
CA ALA A 87 1.86 -13.25 11.29
C ALA A 87 2.54 -13.31 12.66
N ARG A 88 2.40 -12.24 13.44
CA ARG A 88 2.90 -12.10 14.82
C ARG A 88 2.22 -10.92 15.48
N SER A 89 1.97 -10.97 16.79
CA SER A 89 1.49 -9.84 17.62
C SER A 89 0.58 -8.86 16.85
N ASN A 90 1.15 -7.77 16.34
CA ASN A 90 0.49 -6.65 15.68
C ASN A 90 0.67 -6.60 14.14
N LEU A 91 1.13 -7.69 13.52
CA LEU A 91 1.44 -7.78 12.09
C LEU A 91 0.55 -8.82 11.41
N TYR A 92 0.01 -8.45 10.26
CA TYR A 92 -0.87 -9.28 9.43
C TYR A 92 -0.41 -9.30 7.98
N TRP A 93 -0.66 -10.42 7.29
CA TRP A 93 -0.49 -10.57 5.85
C TRP A 93 -1.83 -10.43 5.13
N PHE A 94 -1.83 -9.70 4.02
CA PHE A 94 -2.92 -9.65 3.05
C PHE A 94 -2.40 -10.19 1.73
N ASP A 95 -2.93 -11.34 1.29
CA ASP A 95 -2.52 -11.98 0.06
C ASP A 95 -3.49 -11.61 -1.07
N PHE A 96 -3.00 -10.85 -2.05
CA PHE A 96 -3.76 -10.43 -3.22
C PHE A 96 -3.49 -11.42 -4.37
N PRO A 97 -4.49 -12.21 -4.79
CA PRO A 97 -4.28 -13.27 -5.77
C PRO A 97 -4.00 -12.71 -7.16
N ALA A 98 -3.10 -13.37 -7.88
CA ALA A 98 -2.87 -13.20 -9.31
C ALA A 98 -3.54 -14.32 -10.12
N SER A 99 -3.58 -14.17 -11.44
CA SER A 99 -4.20 -15.11 -12.38
C SER A 99 -3.50 -16.48 -12.45
N ASP A 100 -2.22 -16.53 -12.09
CA ASP A 100 -1.35 -17.71 -12.18
C ASP A 100 -1.18 -18.46 -10.84
N LYS A 101 -2.08 -18.22 -9.87
CA LYS A 101 -2.04 -18.74 -8.48
C LYS A 101 -0.92 -18.17 -7.61
N SER A 102 -0.11 -17.23 -8.11
CA SER A 102 0.77 -16.42 -7.26
C SER A 102 -0.04 -15.38 -6.47
N PHE A 103 0.61 -14.68 -5.54
CA PHE A 103 -0.01 -13.59 -4.80
C PHE A 103 0.98 -12.47 -4.53
N VAL A 104 0.48 -11.23 -4.52
CA VAL A 104 1.16 -10.09 -3.95
C VAL A 104 0.78 -10.03 -2.47
N ARG A 105 1.74 -10.26 -1.59
CA ARG A 105 1.53 -10.17 -0.14
C ARG A 105 1.83 -8.76 0.32
N LEU A 106 0.88 -8.12 1.01
CA LEU A 106 1.12 -6.87 1.73
C LEU A 106 1.29 -7.15 3.22
N ARG A 107 2.20 -6.42 3.86
CA ARG A 107 2.36 -6.36 5.32
C ARG A 107 1.41 -5.31 5.86
N LEU A 108 0.56 -5.64 6.82
CA LEU A 108 -0.16 -4.67 7.63
C LEU A 108 0.42 -4.68 9.04
N ALA A 109 0.90 -3.54 9.53
CA ALA A 109 1.17 -3.32 10.94
C ALA A 109 -0.01 -2.57 11.58
N VAL A 110 -0.39 -3.00 12.78
CA VAL A 110 -1.36 -2.34 13.67
C VAL A 110 -0.59 -1.67 14.79
N LEU A 111 -0.61 -0.35 14.83
CA LEU A 111 0.20 0.45 15.73
C LEU A 111 -0.66 1.12 16.80
N GLU A 112 -0.02 1.84 17.72
CA GLU A 112 -0.69 2.55 18.79
C GLU A 112 -1.56 3.70 18.25
N ASP A 113 -1.04 4.48 17.31
CA ASP A 113 -1.68 5.67 16.77
C ASP A 113 -1.17 6.02 15.36
N SER A 114 -1.68 7.12 14.80
CA SER A 114 -1.31 7.64 13.48
C SER A 114 0.17 7.99 13.34
N LYS A 115 0.78 8.52 14.41
CA LYS A 115 2.19 8.92 14.43
C LYS A 115 3.09 7.69 14.31
N HIS A 116 2.83 6.65 15.11
CA HIS A 116 3.58 5.40 15.06
C HIS A 116 3.38 4.67 13.73
N ALA A 117 2.18 4.70 13.14
CA ALA A 117 1.94 4.16 11.81
C ALA A 117 2.70 4.93 10.71
N THR A 118 2.77 6.25 10.82
CA THR A 118 3.55 7.09 9.89
C THR A 118 5.04 6.77 9.98
N GLN A 119 5.56 6.69 11.20
CA GLN A 119 6.96 6.37 11.43
C GLN A 119 7.31 4.96 10.94
N ASP A 120 6.51 3.94 11.28
CA ASP A 120 6.73 2.56 10.82
C ASP A 120 6.75 2.45 9.29
N LEU A 121 5.81 3.12 8.61
CA LEU A 121 5.78 3.09 7.14
C LEU A 121 6.97 3.83 6.53
N HIS A 122 7.30 5.02 7.05
CA HIS A 122 8.42 5.82 6.57
C HIS A 122 9.75 5.07 6.73
N ASP A 123 10.01 4.55 7.93
CA ASP A 123 11.23 3.81 8.24
C ASP A 123 11.33 2.54 7.39
N ALA A 124 10.23 1.79 7.21
CA ALA A 124 10.23 0.59 6.40
C ALA A 124 10.52 0.88 4.92
N VAL A 125 9.87 1.90 4.35
CA VAL A 125 10.06 2.27 2.94
C VAL A 125 11.50 2.72 2.69
N LEU A 126 12.11 3.50 3.59
CA LEU A 126 13.51 3.92 3.48
C LEU A 126 14.51 2.78 3.72
N GLN A 127 14.29 1.94 4.73
CA GLN A 127 15.17 0.83 5.06
C GLN A 127 15.26 -0.18 3.91
N HIS A 128 14.14 -0.44 3.24
CA HIS A 128 14.07 -1.35 2.10
C HIS A 128 14.53 -0.70 0.78
N GLY A 129 14.42 0.62 0.67
CA GLY A 129 14.99 1.40 -0.43
C GLY A 129 14.12 1.48 -1.69
N PRO A 130 14.71 1.81 -2.85
CA PRO A 130 13.96 2.27 -4.01
C PRO A 130 13.00 1.21 -4.57
N GLY A 131 11.77 1.64 -4.88
CA GLY A 131 10.69 0.80 -5.42
C GLY A 131 9.75 0.21 -4.37
N TRP A 132 10.07 0.35 -3.08
CA TRP A 132 9.17 -0.02 -2.00
C TRP A 132 8.10 1.03 -1.78
N TRP A 133 6.92 0.62 -1.39
CA TRP A 133 5.78 1.52 -1.27
C TRP A 133 4.78 1.01 -0.25
N GLY A 134 3.81 1.85 0.06
CA GLY A 134 2.76 1.47 0.98
C GLY A 134 1.70 2.54 1.14
N VAL A 135 0.73 2.24 2.00
CA VAL A 135 -0.33 3.17 2.39
C VAL A 135 -0.49 3.17 3.89
N ARG A 136 -0.82 4.31 4.49
CA ARG A 136 -1.29 4.32 5.89
C ARG A 136 -2.61 5.03 6.07
N ARG A 137 -3.37 4.55 7.05
CA ARG A 137 -4.66 5.12 7.46
C ARG A 137 -4.80 4.93 8.96
N SER A 138 -5.00 6.00 9.71
CA SER A 138 -5.05 5.96 11.19
C SER A 138 -3.85 5.18 11.75
N ASN A 139 -4.04 4.31 12.73
CA ASN A 139 -3.00 3.48 13.35
C ASN A 139 -2.53 2.29 12.49
N LEU A 140 -2.90 2.22 11.20
CA LEU A 140 -2.53 1.12 10.31
C LEU A 140 -1.49 1.55 9.28
N ALA A 141 -0.42 0.76 9.15
CA ALA A 141 0.61 0.94 8.13
C ALA A 141 0.69 -0.30 7.24
N VAL A 142 0.49 -0.12 5.93
CA VAL A 142 0.58 -1.16 4.92
C VAL A 142 1.87 -0.98 4.14
N LEU A 143 2.72 -2.01 4.10
CA LEU A 143 3.93 -2.07 3.26
C LEU A 143 3.72 -3.11 2.16
N ALA A 144 4.04 -2.73 0.94
CA ALA A 144 3.96 -3.55 -0.25
C ALA A 144 5.36 -3.96 -0.75
N PRO A 145 5.47 -5.06 -1.51
CA PRO A 145 6.74 -5.47 -2.06
C PRO A 145 7.21 -4.48 -3.13
N LYS A 146 8.50 -4.58 -3.46
CA LYS A 146 9.14 -3.72 -4.45
C LYS A 146 8.44 -3.82 -5.81
N ALA A 147 8.19 -2.68 -6.44
CA ALA A 147 7.64 -2.56 -7.77
C ALA A 147 8.15 -1.30 -8.48
N SER A 148 7.99 -1.21 -9.81
CA SER A 148 8.12 0.09 -10.47
C SER A 148 7.02 1.05 -10.01
N LEU A 149 7.25 2.36 -10.08
CA LEU A 149 6.24 3.36 -9.73
C LEU A 149 4.93 3.17 -10.50
N ARG A 150 5.02 2.77 -11.79
CA ARG A 150 3.85 2.49 -12.62
C ARG A 150 3.06 1.30 -12.07
N GLU A 151 3.72 0.18 -11.76
CA GLU A 151 3.08 -1.03 -11.24
C GLU A 151 2.49 -0.79 -9.84
N ALA A 152 3.24 -0.13 -8.95
CA ALA A 152 2.78 0.24 -7.62
C ALA A 152 1.50 1.08 -7.69
N MET A 153 1.48 2.12 -8.54
CA MET A 153 0.30 2.96 -8.74
C MET A 153 -0.86 2.18 -9.37
N ALA A 154 -0.60 1.36 -10.38
CA ALA A 154 -1.64 0.58 -11.04
C ALA A 154 -2.31 -0.41 -10.08
N PHE A 155 -1.52 -1.08 -9.24
CA PHE A 155 -2.00 -1.96 -8.19
C PHE A 155 -2.79 -1.19 -7.13
N ALA A 156 -2.24 -0.09 -6.63
CA ALA A 156 -2.90 0.73 -5.62
C ALA A 156 -4.21 1.35 -6.14
N ILE A 157 -4.31 1.68 -7.43
CA ILE A 157 -5.55 2.14 -8.08
C ILE A 157 -6.55 1.00 -8.25
N LYS A 158 -6.12 -0.18 -8.71
CA LYS A 158 -6.98 -1.37 -8.89
C LYS A 158 -7.77 -1.69 -7.62
N TYR A 159 -7.11 -1.60 -6.47
CA TYR A 159 -7.72 -1.85 -5.15
C TYR A 159 -8.11 -0.57 -4.40
N LYS A 160 -8.04 0.59 -5.05
CA LYS A 160 -8.29 1.93 -4.50
C LYS A 160 -7.57 2.22 -3.17
N LEU A 161 -6.42 1.61 -2.94
CA LEU A 161 -5.58 1.84 -1.74
C LEU A 161 -5.12 3.30 -1.64
N VAL A 162 -4.90 3.97 -2.78
CA VAL A 162 -4.60 5.42 -2.85
C VAL A 162 -5.74 6.32 -2.34
N CYS A 163 -6.95 5.77 -2.24
CA CYS A 163 -8.14 6.44 -1.71
C CYS A 163 -8.41 6.05 -0.26
N TRP A 164 -7.88 4.90 0.16
CA TRP A 164 -8.05 4.40 1.52
C TRP A 164 -7.13 5.10 2.49
N GLY A 165 -5.89 5.36 2.09
CA GLY A 165 -4.86 5.92 2.95
C GLY A 165 -3.89 6.81 2.19
N VAL A 166 -2.96 7.41 2.94
CA VAL A 166 -1.86 8.21 2.38
C VAL A 166 -0.86 7.27 1.71
N PHE A 167 -0.70 7.39 0.39
CA PHE A 167 0.23 6.59 -0.39
C PHE A 167 1.65 7.16 -0.34
N THR A 168 2.61 6.28 -0.08
CA THR A 168 4.04 6.62 0.02
C THR A 168 4.87 5.67 -0.82
N TYR A 169 5.86 6.19 -1.54
CA TYR A 169 6.76 5.42 -2.42
C TYR A 169 8.22 5.85 -2.22
N ALA A 170 9.14 4.89 -2.08
CA ALA A 170 10.58 5.15 -2.04
C ALA A 170 11.14 5.40 -3.45
N GLY A 171 11.63 6.62 -3.66
CA GLY A 171 12.58 6.93 -4.72
C GLY A 171 13.99 6.48 -4.37
N ASN A 172 14.99 7.01 -5.10
CA ASN A 172 16.39 6.64 -4.90
C ASN A 172 16.95 7.09 -3.56
N ASP A 173 16.64 8.33 -3.17
CA ASP A 173 17.20 8.97 -1.96
C ASP A 173 16.12 9.42 -0.96
N ASP A 174 14.84 9.43 -1.36
CA ASP A 174 13.73 10.01 -0.59
C ASP A 174 12.46 9.15 -0.65
N ALA A 175 11.57 9.32 0.33
CA ALA A 175 10.19 8.82 0.30
C ALA A 175 9.24 9.92 -0.20
N TYR A 176 8.45 9.61 -1.23
CA TYR A 176 7.49 10.53 -1.84
C TYR A 176 6.08 10.18 -1.44
N VAL A 177 5.37 11.15 -0.87
CA VAL A 177 3.92 11.06 -0.65
C VAL A 177 3.22 11.53 -1.91
N VAL A 178 2.37 10.68 -2.49
CA VAL A 178 1.57 11.07 -3.65
C VAL A 178 0.29 11.74 -3.14
N PRO A 179 0.01 12.99 -3.53
CA PRO A 179 -1.22 13.65 -3.12
C PRO A 179 -2.44 12.88 -3.64
N GLY A 180 -3.34 12.52 -2.73
CA GLY A 180 -4.61 11.87 -3.00
C GLY A 180 -5.75 12.52 -2.21
N PRO A 181 -7.00 12.12 -2.47
CA PRO A 181 -8.17 12.73 -1.82
C PRO A 181 -8.30 12.35 -0.35
N TYR A 182 -7.65 11.26 0.09
CA TYR A 182 -7.47 11.00 1.51
C TYR A 182 -6.26 11.76 2.02
N ALA A 183 -6.50 12.65 2.99
CA ALA A 183 -5.46 13.34 3.74
C ALA A 183 -5.79 13.21 5.23
N GLU A 184 -4.76 13.08 6.05
CA GLU A 184 -4.89 13.20 7.50
C GLU A 184 -4.45 14.58 7.94
N LEU A 185 -5.11 15.10 8.97
CA LEU A 185 -4.86 16.41 9.59
C LEU A 185 -3.71 16.33 10.60
#